data_AF-A0A2A5D6D0-F1
#
_entry.id   AF-A0A2A5D6D0-F1
#
_cell.length_a   1.000
_cell.length_b   1.000
_cell.length_c   1.000
_cell.angle_alpha   90.00
_cell.angle_beta   90.00
_cell.angle_gamma   90.00
#
_symmetry.space_group_name_H-M   'P 1'
#
loop_
_entity.id
_entity.type
_entity.pdbx_description
1 polymer ?
#
loop_
_entity_poly.entity_id
_entity_poly.type
_entity_poly.pdbx_seq_one_letter_code
_entity_poly.pdbx_strand_id
1 'polypeptide(L)'
;MCGRFSVNKEQVEDWVTDHWDISFSCESNKDLRPTQQVSTLIKVNDNLSQLNTQWGIKPSWYEWRNEGGKRKLKYVFHASSNQVLLMAGIWYETESVPQLVTLTTRPNSRCGECHKRMPVLIDANNMDYWFNSDVEQLQPLLEPIASDLVTVALEN
;
A
#
# COMPACT_ATOMS: atom_id res chain seq x y z
N MET A 1 8.20 -1.35 -9.81
CA MET A 1 7.48 -0.65 -8.72
C MET A 1 6.14 -1.34 -8.59
N CYS A 2 5.61 -1.48 -7.36
CA CYS A 2 4.23 -1.90 -7.16
C CYS A 2 3.30 -0.75 -7.56
N GLY A 3 3.16 -0.53 -8.86
CA GLY A 3 2.35 0.55 -9.43
C GLY A 3 0.90 0.13 -9.66
N ARG A 4 0.48 -1.01 -9.10
CA ARG A 4 -0.87 -1.56 -9.18
C ARG A 4 -1.15 -2.38 -7.92
N PHE A 5 -2.36 -2.29 -7.40
CA PHE A 5 -2.89 -3.21 -6.38
C PHE A 5 -4.42 -3.31 -6.48
N SER A 6 -4.99 -4.29 -5.80
CA SER A 6 -6.44 -4.48 -5.74
C SER A 6 -7.00 -4.10 -4.36
N VAL A 7 -8.19 -3.51 -4.36
CA VAL A 7 -9.01 -3.24 -3.18
C VAL A 7 -10.31 -4.03 -3.32
N ASN A 8 -10.63 -4.85 -2.32
CA ASN A 8 -11.93 -5.49 -2.18
C ASN A 8 -12.68 -4.74 -1.07
N LYS A 9 -13.75 -4.03 -1.44
CA LYS A 9 -14.51 -3.17 -0.53
C LYS A 9 -15.02 -3.93 0.70
N GLU A 10 -15.76 -5.02 0.49
CA GLU A 10 -16.38 -5.79 1.58
C GLU A 10 -15.31 -6.29 2.54
N GLN A 11 -14.24 -6.90 2.01
CA GLN A 11 -13.15 -7.39 2.84
C GLN A 11 -12.45 -6.27 3.63
N VAL A 12 -12.20 -5.13 2.98
CA VAL A 12 -11.43 -4.04 3.60
C VAL A 12 -12.27 -3.27 4.61
N GLU A 13 -13.52 -2.91 4.28
CA GLU A 13 -14.40 -2.14 5.19
C GLU A 13 -14.70 -2.93 6.45
N ASP A 14 -15.08 -4.21 6.32
CA ASP A 14 -15.38 -5.07 7.47
C ASP A 14 -14.13 -5.23 8.35
N TRP A 15 -12.99 -5.58 7.73
CA TRP A 15 -11.75 -5.83 8.47
C TRP A 15 -11.24 -4.58 9.19
N VAL A 16 -11.28 -3.39 8.56
CA VAL A 16 -10.84 -2.14 9.19
C VAL A 16 -11.75 -1.74 10.35
N THR A 17 -13.07 -1.87 10.16
CA THR A 17 -14.06 -1.57 11.20
C THR A 17 -13.88 -2.48 12.41
N ASP A 18 -13.71 -3.78 12.18
CA ASP A 18 -13.50 -4.77 13.25
C ASP A 18 -12.20 -4.57 14.04
N HIS A 19 -11.13 -4.05 13.41
CA HIS A 19 -9.83 -3.89 14.07
C HIS A 19 -9.69 -2.59 14.86
N TRP A 20 -10.32 -1.49 14.40
CA TRP A 20 -10.06 -0.16 14.98
C TRP A 20 -11.30 0.67 15.30
N ASP A 21 -12.50 0.11 15.19
CA ASP A 21 -13.78 0.78 15.52
C ASP A 21 -13.92 2.16 14.85
N ILE A 22 -13.47 2.26 13.60
CA ILE A 22 -13.61 3.45 12.77
C ILE A 22 -14.59 3.21 11.63
N SER A 23 -15.35 4.24 11.27
CA SER A 23 -16.10 4.22 10.01
C SER A 23 -15.12 4.36 8.85
N PHE A 24 -14.94 3.29 8.08
CA PHE A 24 -14.10 3.28 6.90
C PHE A 24 -14.91 2.92 5.66
N SER A 25 -14.74 3.68 4.58
CA SER A 25 -15.34 3.39 3.30
C SER A 25 -14.38 3.49 2.11
N CYS A 26 -14.45 2.50 1.22
CA CYS A 26 -13.68 2.44 0.00
C CYS A 26 -14.48 1.92 -1.20
N GLU A 27 -13.89 2.00 -2.38
CA GLU A 27 -14.42 1.43 -3.61
C GLU A 27 -13.63 0.17 -3.99
N SER A 28 -14.34 -0.88 -4.43
CA SER A 28 -13.71 -2.05 -5.01
C SER A 28 -12.99 -1.66 -6.30
N ASN A 29 -11.71 -2.01 -6.40
CA ASN A 29 -10.90 -1.74 -7.58
C ASN A 29 -9.91 -2.89 -7.80
N LYS A 30 -10.00 -3.59 -8.93
CA LYS A 30 -9.12 -4.74 -9.23
C LYS A 30 -7.75 -4.32 -9.82
N ASP A 31 -7.59 -3.06 -10.19
CA ASP A 31 -6.39 -2.54 -10.85
C ASP A 31 -6.19 -1.05 -10.48
N LEU A 32 -6.07 -0.76 -9.18
CA LEU A 32 -5.83 0.59 -8.69
C LEU A 32 -4.44 1.05 -9.12
N ARG A 33 -4.35 2.21 -9.77
CA ARG A 33 -3.14 2.77 -10.40
C ARG A 33 -2.78 4.12 -9.78
N PRO A 34 -1.52 4.57 -9.90
CA PRO A 34 -1.14 5.94 -9.62
C PRO A 34 -2.08 6.94 -10.30
N THR A 35 -2.26 8.09 -9.65
CA THR A 35 -3.20 9.19 -9.91
C THR A 35 -4.67 8.88 -9.61
N GLN A 36 -5.04 7.66 -9.23
CA GLN A 36 -6.38 7.35 -8.75
C GLN A 36 -6.54 7.68 -7.27
N GLN A 37 -7.78 7.89 -6.84
CA GLN A 37 -8.12 8.08 -5.43
C GLN A 37 -8.00 6.75 -4.67
N VAL A 38 -7.57 6.83 -3.41
CA VAL A 38 -7.50 5.70 -2.48
C VAL A 38 -7.94 6.14 -1.07
N SER A 39 -8.76 5.33 -0.43
CA SER A 39 -9.13 5.51 0.98
C SER A 39 -7.92 5.21 1.87
N THR A 40 -7.54 6.17 2.72
CA THR A 40 -6.30 6.14 3.49
C THR A 40 -6.59 6.29 4.97
N LEU A 41 -5.99 5.44 5.80
CA LEU A 41 -5.98 5.62 7.25
C LEU A 41 -4.92 6.65 7.63
N ILE A 42 -5.33 7.68 8.37
CA ILE A 42 -4.44 8.72 8.88
C ILE A 42 -4.68 8.94 10.37
N LYS A 43 -3.67 9.47 11.07
CA LYS A 43 -3.80 9.92 12.46
C LYS A 43 -3.63 11.44 12.50
N VAL A 44 -4.62 12.14 13.04
CA VAL A 44 -4.63 13.60 13.22
C VAL A 44 -5.05 13.92 14.65
N ASN A 45 -4.23 14.69 15.37
CA ASN A 45 -4.48 15.05 16.78
C ASN A 45 -4.87 13.84 17.64
N ASP A 46 -4.08 12.78 17.56
CA ASP A 46 -4.30 11.49 18.22
C ASP A 46 -5.53 10.67 17.83
N ASN A 47 -6.33 11.14 16.86
CA ASN A 47 -7.50 10.42 16.38
C ASN A 47 -7.21 9.74 15.05
N LEU A 48 -7.45 8.42 15.01
CA LEU A 48 -7.46 7.66 13.75
C LEU A 48 -8.69 8.07 12.95
N SER A 49 -8.48 8.38 11.67
CA SER A 49 -9.56 8.77 10.76
C SER A 49 -9.24 8.34 9.33
N GLN A 50 -10.27 8.36 8.49
CA GLN A 50 -10.10 8.17 7.05
C GLN A 50 -9.88 9.52 6.35
N LEU A 51 -8.99 9.51 5.37
CA LEU A 51 -8.86 10.54 4.35
C LEU A 51 -8.79 9.90 2.96
N ASN A 52 -9.55 10.42 2.00
CA ASN A 52 -9.39 10.02 0.61
C ASN A 52 -8.25 10.84 -0.02
N THR A 53 -7.22 10.15 -0.49
CA THR A 53 -6.03 10.76 -1.08
C THR A 53 -5.88 10.36 -2.54
N GLN A 54 -5.17 11.17 -3.33
CA GLN A 54 -4.73 10.77 -4.66
C GLN A 54 -3.39 10.01 -4.54
N TRP A 55 -3.34 8.76 -4.98
CA TRP A 55 -2.15 7.92 -4.85
C TRP A 55 -1.10 8.21 -5.93
N GLY A 56 0.14 8.44 -5.53
CA GLY A 56 1.28 8.58 -6.40
C GLY A 56 1.43 9.97 -7.02
N ILE A 57 2.67 10.29 -7.36
CA ILE A 57 3.03 11.54 -8.02
C ILE A 57 3.00 11.39 -9.54
N LYS A 58 2.55 12.46 -10.21
CA LYS A 58 2.68 12.63 -11.66
C LYS A 58 3.72 13.75 -11.93
N PRO A 59 5.03 13.47 -11.89
CA PRO A 59 6.03 14.51 -12.16
C PRO A 59 5.85 15.08 -13.58
N SER A 60 6.16 16.36 -13.79
CA SER A 60 6.02 16.99 -15.13
C SER A 60 7.06 16.52 -16.15
N TRP A 61 8.10 15.79 -15.72
CA TRP A 61 9.27 15.44 -16.53
C TRP A 61 9.37 13.94 -16.89
N TYR A 62 8.34 13.12 -16.64
CA TYR A 62 8.40 11.72 -17.04
C TYR A 62 7.77 11.51 -18.44
N GLU A 63 8.51 10.84 -19.32
CA GLU A 63 7.99 10.31 -20.58
C GLU A 63 8.27 8.80 -20.64
N TRP A 64 7.25 8.02 -20.98
CA TRP A 64 7.41 6.57 -21.17
C TRP A 64 7.73 6.30 -22.64
N ARG A 65 8.92 5.74 -22.91
CA ARG A 65 9.24 5.18 -24.23
C ARG A 65 8.97 3.68 -24.22
N ASN A 66 8.12 3.20 -25.14
CA ASN A 66 7.89 1.76 -25.31
C ASN A 66 9.07 1.15 -26.07
N GLU A 67 10.03 0.57 -25.36
CA GLU A 67 11.21 -0.07 -25.94
C GLU A 67 11.01 -1.57 -26.24
N GLY A 68 9.89 -1.95 -26.88
CA GLY A 68 9.74 -3.25 -27.54
C GLY A 68 10.15 -4.51 -26.74
N GLY A 69 10.05 -4.49 -25.41
CA GLY A 69 10.54 -5.56 -24.54
C GLY A 69 9.60 -6.76 -24.47
N LYS A 70 10.14 -7.93 -24.08
CA LYS A 70 9.38 -9.15 -23.79
C LYS A 70 8.18 -8.85 -22.88
N ARG A 71 7.05 -9.51 -23.15
CA ARG A 71 5.81 -9.43 -22.35
C ARG A 71 6.15 -9.64 -20.87
N LYS A 72 5.96 -8.60 -20.05
CA LYS A 72 6.16 -8.68 -18.60
C LYS A 72 5.06 -9.59 -18.03
N LEU A 73 5.46 -10.62 -17.29
CA LEU A 73 4.52 -11.42 -16.50
C LEU A 73 3.92 -10.57 -15.39
N LYS A 74 2.61 -10.71 -15.16
CA LYS A 74 1.90 -10.02 -14.09
C LYS A 74 1.78 -10.98 -12.92
N TYR A 75 2.36 -10.60 -11.79
CA TYR A 75 2.28 -11.33 -10.53
C TYR A 75 1.32 -10.60 -9.60
N VAL A 76 0.48 -11.35 -8.89
CA VAL A 76 -0.39 -10.84 -7.85
C VAL A 76 0.15 -11.29 -6.50
N PHE A 77 0.23 -10.34 -5.58
CA PHE A 77 0.65 -10.56 -4.21
C PHE A 77 -0.59 -10.49 -3.33
N HIS A 78 -0.82 -11.53 -2.53
CA HIS A 78 -1.93 -11.57 -1.58
C HIS A 78 -1.39 -11.76 -0.16
N ALA A 79 -2.16 -11.33 0.83
CA ALA A 79 -1.97 -11.83 2.19
C ALA A 79 -2.05 -13.36 2.17
N SER A 80 -1.25 -14.03 3.01
CA SER A 80 -1.35 -15.49 3.16
C SER A 80 -2.57 -15.93 3.98
N SER A 81 -3.12 -15.02 4.77
CA SER A 81 -4.38 -15.15 5.50
C SER A 81 -5.49 -14.35 4.79
N ASN A 82 -6.73 -14.45 5.28
CA ASN A 82 -7.84 -13.62 4.80
C ASN A 82 -7.76 -12.15 5.30
N GLN A 83 -6.60 -11.73 5.84
CA GLN A 83 -6.37 -10.39 6.37
C GLN A 83 -6.03 -9.39 5.27
N VAL A 84 -6.21 -8.12 5.60
CA VAL A 84 -5.77 -6.99 4.76
C VAL A 84 -4.30 -6.70 5.07
N LEU A 85 -3.51 -6.39 4.03
CA LEU A 85 -2.14 -5.88 4.19
C LEU A 85 -2.17 -4.35 4.18
N LEU A 86 -1.58 -3.72 5.19
CA LEU A 86 -1.45 -2.26 5.23
C LEU A 86 -0.20 -1.84 4.47
N MET A 87 -0.32 -0.82 3.62
CA MET A 87 0.84 -0.23 2.94
C MET A 87 1.27 1.04 3.67
N ALA A 88 2.53 1.13 4.06
CA ALA A 88 3.07 2.35 4.64
C ALA A 88 3.03 3.49 3.61
N GLY A 89 2.52 4.64 4.04
CA GLY A 89 2.40 5.80 3.17
C GLY A 89 2.61 7.12 3.89
N ILE A 90 3.08 8.11 3.13
CA ILE A 90 3.23 9.50 3.56
C ILE A 90 2.25 10.30 2.74
N TRP A 91 1.33 10.97 3.44
CA TRP A 91 0.38 11.88 2.81
C TRP A 91 0.84 13.33 3.02
N TYR A 92 0.42 14.20 2.12
CA TYR A 92 0.67 15.65 2.21
C TYR A 92 -0.46 16.43 1.55
N GLU A 93 -0.70 17.63 2.05
CA GLU A 93 -1.69 18.54 1.50
C GLU A 93 -1.23 19.13 0.16
N THR A 94 -2.20 19.38 -0.73
CA THR A 94 -2.00 20.16 -1.95
C THR A 94 -3.16 21.15 -2.09
N GLU A 95 -3.05 22.11 -3.01
CA GLU A 95 -4.14 23.07 -3.29
C GLU A 95 -5.44 22.42 -3.79
N SER A 96 -5.39 21.15 -4.21
CA SER A 96 -6.53 20.47 -4.83
C SER A 96 -7.03 19.29 -3.99
N VAL A 97 -6.30 18.18 -4.04
CA VAL A 97 -6.61 16.94 -3.32
C VAL A 97 -5.36 16.51 -2.55
N PRO A 98 -5.46 16.12 -1.27
CA PRO A 98 -4.34 15.54 -0.55
C PRO A 98 -3.74 14.36 -1.32
N GLN A 99 -2.43 14.28 -1.39
CA GLN A 99 -1.72 13.24 -2.13
C GLN A 99 -1.07 12.25 -1.17
N LEU A 100 -0.90 11.02 -1.63
CA LEU A 100 -0.27 9.93 -0.88
C LEU A 100 0.82 9.29 -1.72
N VAL A 101 2.01 9.14 -1.15
CA VAL A 101 3.05 8.26 -1.69
C VAL A 101 3.24 7.06 -0.77
N THR A 102 3.38 5.88 -1.35
CA THR A 102 3.64 4.65 -0.59
C THR A 102 5.13 4.36 -0.55
N LEU A 103 5.62 3.91 0.60
CA LEU A 103 7.02 3.53 0.77
C LEU A 103 7.30 2.16 0.14
N THR A 104 8.54 1.97 -0.34
CA THR A 104 9.00 0.70 -0.89
C THR A 104 10.30 0.28 -0.23
N THR A 105 10.48 -1.03 -0.08
CA THR A 105 11.68 -1.63 0.48
C THR A 105 12.23 -2.75 -0.42
N ARG A 106 13.35 -3.34 -0.04
CA ARG A 106 13.89 -4.56 -0.68
C ARG A 106 12.87 -5.70 -0.54
N PRO A 107 12.77 -6.62 -1.51
CA PRO A 107 11.84 -7.72 -1.39
C PRO A 107 12.32 -8.74 -0.34
N ASN A 108 11.39 -9.43 0.32
CA ASN A 108 11.70 -10.71 0.98
C ASN A 108 12.03 -11.80 -0.06
N SER A 109 12.47 -12.98 0.38
CA SER A 109 12.92 -14.05 -0.53
C SER A 109 11.87 -14.42 -1.56
N ARG A 110 10.61 -14.59 -1.12
CA ARG A 110 9.47 -14.92 -1.99
C ARG A 110 9.16 -13.83 -3.02
N CYS A 111 9.03 -12.57 -2.60
CA CYS A 111 8.76 -11.46 -3.52
C CYS A 111 9.94 -11.19 -4.46
N GLY A 112 11.16 -11.53 -4.03
CA GLY A 112 12.41 -11.31 -4.75
C GLY A 112 12.54 -12.15 -6.01
N GLU A 113 11.83 -13.28 -6.08
CA GLU A 113 11.73 -14.11 -7.28
C GLU A 113 11.03 -13.39 -8.43
N CYS A 114 10.15 -12.43 -8.12
CA CYS A 114 9.30 -11.76 -9.10
C CYS A 114 9.71 -10.31 -9.39
N HIS A 115 10.18 -9.58 -8.38
CA HIS A 115 10.46 -8.15 -8.52
C HIS A 115 11.53 -7.64 -7.55
N LYS A 116 12.31 -6.64 -7.96
CA LYS A 116 13.46 -6.08 -7.21
C LYS A 116 13.10 -5.18 -6.02
N ARG A 117 11.82 -4.94 -5.77
CA ARG A 117 11.26 -4.07 -4.71
C ARG A 117 9.87 -4.55 -4.34
N MET A 118 9.47 -4.35 -3.09
CA MET A 118 8.10 -4.55 -2.62
C MET A 118 7.61 -3.30 -1.86
N PRO A 119 6.31 -3.15 -1.60
CA PRO A 119 5.83 -2.10 -0.70
C PRO A 119 6.36 -2.37 0.71
N VAL A 120 6.53 -1.31 1.49
CA VAL A 120 6.63 -1.46 2.94
C VAL A 120 5.24 -1.85 3.43
N LEU A 121 5.12 -3.05 3.97
CA LEU A 121 3.87 -3.59 4.49
C LEU A 121 3.91 -3.54 6.01
N ILE A 122 2.87 -3.00 6.62
CA ILE A 122 2.75 -2.86 8.07
C ILE A 122 1.77 -3.92 8.56
N ASP A 123 2.21 -4.72 9.52
CA ASP A 123 1.32 -5.64 10.25
C ASP A 123 0.30 -4.83 11.06
N ALA A 124 -0.95 -5.29 11.12
CA ALA A 124 -2.02 -4.59 11.84
C ALA A 124 -1.65 -4.27 13.30
N ASN A 125 -0.91 -5.17 13.97
CA ASN A 125 -0.46 -4.98 15.35
C ASN A 125 0.58 -3.87 15.51
N ASN A 126 1.23 -3.46 14.42
CA ASN A 126 2.22 -2.39 14.40
C ASN A 126 1.64 -1.05 13.95
N MET A 127 0.32 -0.94 13.74
CA MET A 127 -0.30 0.31 13.31
C MET A 127 -0.12 1.43 14.36
N ASP A 128 -0.29 1.11 15.64
CA ASP A 128 -0.05 2.08 16.71
C ASP A 128 1.42 2.51 16.76
N TYR A 129 2.34 1.58 16.59
CA TYR A 129 3.77 1.91 16.53
C TYR A 129 4.07 2.83 15.35
N TRP A 130 3.48 2.57 14.17
CA TRP A 130 3.64 3.40 12.98
C TRP A 130 3.21 4.85 13.21
N PHE A 131 2.06 5.06 13.86
CA PHE A 131 1.52 6.40 14.03
C PHE A 131 2.05 7.17 15.26
N ASN A 132 2.61 6.48 16.25
CA ASN A 132 3.02 7.09 17.52
C ASN A 132 4.53 7.18 17.73
N SER A 133 5.33 6.56 16.87
CA SER A 133 6.79 6.55 17.02
C SER A 133 7.44 7.70 16.25
N ASP A 134 8.58 8.16 16.74
CA ASP A 134 9.43 9.10 16.01
C ASP A 134 10.02 8.42 14.76
N VAL A 135 10.41 9.23 13.77
CA VAL A 135 10.89 8.74 12.47
C VAL A 135 12.08 7.78 12.63
N GLU A 136 13.00 8.07 13.56
CA GLU A 136 14.18 7.25 13.84
C GLU A 136 13.81 5.87 14.40
N GLN A 137 12.67 5.76 15.07
CA GLN A 137 12.18 4.52 15.66
C GLN A 137 11.45 3.64 14.63
N LEU A 138 11.02 4.18 13.49
CA LEU A 138 10.28 3.44 12.47
C LEU A 138 11.13 2.49 11.63
N GLN A 139 12.46 2.54 11.74
CA GLN A 139 13.38 1.72 10.94
C GLN A 139 13.01 0.22 10.89
N PRO A 140 12.60 -0.44 11.99
CA PRO A 140 12.20 -1.86 11.95
C PRO A 140 10.98 -2.14 11.07
N LEU A 141 10.05 -1.17 10.93
CA LEU A 141 8.88 -1.31 10.06
C LEU A 141 9.21 -1.10 8.58
N LEU A 142 10.39 -0.58 8.23
CA LEU A 142 10.80 -0.34 6.85
C LEU A 142 11.48 -1.56 6.21
N GLU A 143 11.71 -2.62 6.97
CA GLU A 143 12.19 -3.92 6.48
C GLU A 143 11.04 -4.75 5.87
N PRO A 144 11.34 -5.69 4.96
CA PRO A 144 10.29 -6.51 4.39
C PRO A 144 9.69 -7.46 5.43
N ILE A 145 8.36 -7.59 5.41
CA ILE A 145 7.65 -8.57 6.23
C ILE A 145 8.07 -10.01 5.88
N ALA A 146 7.83 -10.93 6.83
CA ALA A 146 8.15 -12.34 6.67
C ALA A 146 7.49 -12.94 5.41
N SER A 147 8.20 -13.83 4.73
CA SER A 147 7.78 -14.38 3.43
C SER A 147 6.53 -15.27 3.50
N ASP A 148 6.21 -15.81 4.66
CA ASP A 148 5.02 -16.60 4.93
C ASP A 148 3.74 -15.76 5.07
N LEU A 149 3.86 -14.43 5.25
CA LEU A 149 2.74 -13.50 5.30
C LEU A 149 2.23 -13.06 3.91
N VAL A 150 2.98 -13.41 2.85
CA VAL A 150 2.65 -13.05 1.46
C VAL A 150 2.60 -14.30 0.61
N THR A 151 1.55 -14.44 -0.21
CA THR A 151 1.51 -15.43 -1.29
C THR A 151 1.69 -14.73 -2.63
N VAL A 152 2.30 -15.44 -3.58
CA VAL A 152 2.58 -14.92 -4.92
C VAL A 152 1.99 -15.88 -5.93
N ALA A 153 1.17 -15.36 -6.83
CA ALA A 153 0.56 -16.11 -7.92
C ALA A 153 0.80 -15.41 -9.26
N LEU A 154 0.89 -16.20 -10.33
CA LEU A 154 0.81 -15.68 -11.69
C LEU A 154 -0.64 -15.32 -12.00
N GLU A 155 -0.86 -14.13 -12.54
CA GLU A 155 -2.16 -13.76 -13.08
C GLU A 155 -2.31 -14.38 -14.47
N ASN A 156 -3.26 -15.30 -14.61
CA ASN A 156 -3.62 -15.95 -15.88
C ASN A 156 -4.51 -15.05 -16.73
#